data_AF-A0A660RFC2-F1
#
_entry.id   AF-A0A660RFC2-F1
#
_cell.length_a   1.000
_cell.length_b   1.000
_cell.length_c   1.000
_cell.angle_alpha   90.00
_cell.angle_beta   90.00
_cell.angle_gamma   90.00
#
_symmetry.space_group_name_H-M   'P 1'
#
loop_
_entity.id
_entity.type
_entity.pdbx_description
1 polymer ?
#
loop_
_entity_poly.entity_id
_entity_poly.type
_entity_poly.pdbx_seq_one_letter_code
_entity_poly.pdbx_strand_id
1 'polypeptide(L)'
;MGSNSQIEVSFNGGTTYETFIRSTNTITDAMDYVTLNLQNTSATPVDLNITRDTSDAKTAVENFVSDYNDLIDYLYTKLNETPVENPQTEEEKKEGLLAHDSTVRMLYDRLRSFAYATISGQQQYDSLPMVGVNTGEIGVDYHQILKGELNLDEDTLDSALATNPNDVMRLFQNVATGTQEGIAQRMNDMINQYVRYGGMIQSVITTGGSIDQEQGYLQGQIDTLNEQLQAKELYYWQKFTTMEQALSNLQAQGAWLSNQISKMS
;
A
#
# COMPACT_ATOMS: atom_id res chain seq x y z
N MET A 1 -23.43 11.32 -59.25
CA MET A 1 -24.12 10.21 -58.58
C MET A 1 -23.04 9.42 -57.86
N GLY A 2 -23.08 9.33 -56.53
CA GLY A 2 -22.19 8.44 -55.79
C GLY A 2 -22.70 7.01 -55.91
N SER A 3 -21.80 6.07 -56.14
CA SER A 3 -22.13 4.63 -56.14
C SER A 3 -22.06 4.11 -54.70
N ASN A 4 -22.96 3.20 -54.34
CA ASN A 4 -22.87 2.46 -53.09
C ASN A 4 -21.63 1.56 -53.11
N SER A 5 -21.03 1.32 -51.94
CA SER A 5 -20.03 0.28 -51.75
C SER A 5 -20.71 -1.09 -51.73
N GLN A 6 -20.02 -2.10 -52.22
CA GLN A 6 -20.46 -3.50 -52.18
C GLN A 6 -19.28 -4.37 -51.77
N ILE A 7 -19.49 -5.26 -50.80
CA ILE A 7 -18.56 -6.32 -50.42
C ILE A 7 -19.26 -7.67 -50.35
N GLU A 8 -18.46 -8.73 -50.46
CA GLU A 8 -18.87 -10.11 -50.26
C GLU A 8 -17.98 -10.70 -49.16
N VAL A 9 -18.59 -11.22 -48.10
CA VAL A 9 -17.87 -11.76 -46.93
C VAL A 9 -18.14 -13.24 -46.81
N SER A 10 -17.08 -14.02 -46.62
CA SER A 10 -17.16 -15.44 -46.24
C SER A 10 -16.50 -15.62 -44.87
N PHE A 11 -17.07 -16.50 -44.06
CA PHE A 11 -16.57 -16.80 -42.72
C PHE A 11 -15.84 -18.14 -42.70
N ASN A 12 -14.76 -18.22 -41.92
CA ASN A 12 -13.99 -19.45 -41.66
C ASN A 12 -13.49 -20.17 -42.93
N GLY A 13 -13.13 -19.41 -43.98
CA GLY A 13 -12.66 -19.98 -45.25
C GLY A 13 -13.74 -20.76 -46.01
N GLY A 14 -15.02 -20.51 -45.71
CA GLY A 14 -16.14 -21.11 -46.41
C GLY A 14 -16.24 -20.66 -47.88
N THR A 15 -17.05 -21.37 -48.66
CA THR A 15 -17.34 -21.01 -50.06
C THR A 15 -18.64 -20.21 -50.22
N THR A 16 -19.35 -19.95 -49.12
CA THR A 16 -20.60 -19.17 -49.10
C THR A 16 -20.28 -17.72 -48.79
N TYR A 17 -20.83 -16.80 -49.58
CA TYR A 17 -20.63 -15.37 -49.43
C TYR A 17 -21.93 -14.65 -49.13
N GLU A 18 -21.87 -13.71 -48.19
CA GLU A 18 -22.94 -12.77 -47.90
C GLU A 18 -22.60 -11.39 -48.49
N THR A 19 -23.57 -10.78 -49.18
CA THR A 19 -23.38 -9.49 -49.85
C THR A 19 -23.85 -8.33 -48.97
N PHE A 20 -22.97 -7.36 -48.74
CA PHE A 20 -23.29 -6.12 -48.02
C PHE A 20 -23.15 -4.93 -48.94
N ILE A 21 -24.23 -4.13 -49.07
CA ILE A 21 -24.27 -2.92 -49.89
C ILE A 21 -24.51 -1.73 -48.97
N ARG A 22 -23.61 -0.75 -48.93
CA ARG A 22 -23.72 0.42 -48.04
C ARG A 22 -23.46 1.71 -48.80
N SER A 23 -24.02 2.81 -48.31
CA SER A 23 -23.79 4.15 -48.89
C SER A 23 -22.42 4.74 -48.52
N THR A 24 -21.67 4.06 -47.64
CA THR A 24 -20.37 4.49 -47.10
C THR A 24 -19.31 3.43 -47.32
N ASN A 25 -18.04 3.83 -47.34
CA ASN A 25 -16.90 2.91 -47.35
C ASN A 25 -16.54 2.37 -45.95
N THR A 26 -17.25 2.79 -44.91
CA THR A 26 -17.15 2.24 -43.56
C THR A 26 -18.34 1.32 -43.34
N ILE A 27 -18.08 0.04 -43.08
CA ILE A 27 -19.08 -1.00 -42.86
C ILE A 27 -18.90 -1.53 -41.44
N THR A 28 -19.96 -1.46 -40.64
CA THR A 28 -19.95 -1.79 -39.20
C THR A 28 -20.89 -2.94 -38.84
N ASP A 29 -21.61 -3.49 -39.81
CA ASP A 29 -22.69 -4.45 -39.63
C ASP A 29 -22.50 -5.73 -40.48
N ALA A 30 -21.32 -5.90 -41.06
CA ALA A 30 -20.94 -7.13 -41.76
C ALA A 30 -20.45 -8.23 -40.81
N MET A 31 -19.84 -7.83 -39.69
CA MET A 31 -19.40 -8.74 -38.63
C MET A 31 -19.53 -8.03 -37.29
N ASP A 32 -19.98 -8.75 -36.26
CA ASP A 32 -20.12 -8.18 -34.92
C ASP A 32 -18.75 -7.68 -34.41
N TYR A 33 -18.76 -6.48 -33.84
CA TYR A 33 -17.60 -5.80 -33.25
C TYR A 33 -16.44 -5.50 -34.23
N VAL A 34 -16.66 -5.61 -35.55
CA VAL A 34 -15.65 -5.26 -36.56
C VAL A 34 -16.12 -4.07 -37.38
N THR A 35 -15.21 -3.12 -37.58
CA THR A 35 -15.39 -2.02 -38.54
C THR A 35 -14.47 -2.22 -39.73
N LEU A 36 -15.06 -2.40 -40.91
CA LEU A 36 -14.33 -2.51 -42.17
C LEU A 36 -14.26 -1.15 -42.86
N ASN A 37 -13.05 -0.68 -43.15
CA ASN A 37 -12.82 0.55 -43.91
C ASN A 37 -12.30 0.21 -45.30
N LEU A 38 -13.19 0.29 -46.30
CA LEU A 38 -12.91 -0.05 -47.68
C LEU A 38 -12.05 1.02 -48.34
N GLN A 39 -10.86 0.61 -48.81
CA GLN A 39 -9.90 1.50 -49.45
C GLN A 39 -10.02 1.43 -50.97
N ASN A 40 -10.01 0.21 -51.54
CA ASN A 40 -10.04 -0.04 -52.96
C ASN A 40 -10.77 -1.36 -53.26
N THR A 41 -11.17 -1.55 -54.52
CA THR A 41 -11.71 -2.82 -55.01
C THR A 41 -10.61 -3.89 -55.09
N SER A 42 -10.93 -5.13 -54.74
CA SER A 42 -10.05 -6.28 -54.93
C SER A 42 -10.58 -7.20 -56.03
N ALA A 43 -9.68 -7.74 -56.87
CA ALA A 43 -10.04 -8.73 -57.89
C ALA A 43 -10.04 -10.17 -57.35
N THR A 44 -9.38 -10.41 -56.21
CA THR A 44 -9.33 -11.69 -55.49
C THR A 44 -9.81 -11.49 -54.06
N PRO A 45 -10.28 -12.54 -53.37
CA PRO A 45 -10.59 -12.45 -51.94
C PRO A 45 -9.41 -11.93 -51.13
N VAL A 46 -9.70 -11.10 -50.11
CA VAL A 46 -8.72 -10.63 -49.13
C VAL A 46 -8.95 -11.41 -47.85
N ASP A 47 -7.91 -12.08 -47.36
CA ASP A 47 -7.98 -12.84 -46.12
C ASP A 47 -7.85 -11.89 -44.92
N LEU A 48 -8.90 -11.86 -44.09
CA LEU A 48 -8.91 -11.16 -42.81
C LEU A 48 -8.76 -12.19 -41.68
N ASN A 49 -7.63 -12.15 -40.99
CA ASN A 49 -7.41 -12.95 -39.79
C ASN A 49 -7.63 -12.10 -38.54
N ILE A 50 -8.63 -12.45 -37.73
CA ILE A 50 -8.91 -11.80 -36.46
C ILE A 50 -8.34 -12.66 -35.35
N THR A 51 -7.26 -12.18 -34.75
CA THR A 51 -6.64 -12.82 -33.58
C THR A 51 -6.94 -12.04 -32.33
N ARG A 52 -7.01 -12.73 -31.19
CA ARG A 52 -7.13 -12.06 -29.91
C ARG A 52 -5.82 -11.35 -29.57
N ASP A 53 -5.91 -10.07 -29.23
CA ASP A 53 -4.80 -9.30 -28.70
C ASP A 53 -4.84 -9.33 -27.17
N THR A 54 -3.73 -9.76 -26.56
CA THR A 54 -3.57 -9.86 -25.10
C THR A 54 -2.53 -8.88 -24.55
N SER A 55 -1.98 -8.00 -25.41
CA SER A 55 -0.93 -7.04 -25.04
C SER A 55 -1.36 -6.10 -23.91
N ASP A 56 -2.52 -5.47 -24.03
CA ASP A 56 -3.06 -4.58 -22.98
C ASP A 56 -3.26 -5.32 -21.64
N ALA A 57 -3.71 -6.57 -21.68
CA ALA A 57 -3.89 -7.39 -20.49
C ALA A 57 -2.54 -7.74 -19.85
N LYS A 58 -1.53 -8.07 -20.65
CA LYS A 58 -0.16 -8.31 -20.19
C LYS A 58 0.41 -7.07 -19.51
N THR A 59 0.35 -5.93 -20.17
CA THR A 59 0.82 -4.65 -19.62
C THR A 59 0.09 -4.25 -18.34
N ALA A 60 -1.21 -4.53 -18.23
CA ALA A 60 -1.95 -4.28 -16.99
C ALA A 60 -1.43 -5.13 -15.81
N VAL A 61 -1.05 -6.39 -16.05
CA VAL A 61 -0.46 -7.27 -15.01
C VAL A 61 0.96 -6.84 -14.67
N GLU A 62 1.78 -6.47 -15.65
CA GLU A 62 3.12 -5.90 -15.44
C GLU A 62 3.07 -4.65 -14.55
N ASN A 63 2.17 -3.71 -14.87
CA ASN A 63 1.97 -2.50 -14.08
C ASN A 63 1.48 -2.82 -12.66
N PHE A 64 0.55 -3.77 -12.51
CA PHE A 64 0.10 -4.22 -11.19
C PHE A 64 1.25 -4.75 -10.34
N VAL A 65 2.12 -5.58 -10.91
CA VAL A 65 3.31 -6.12 -10.20
C VAL A 65 4.27 -4.99 -9.83
N SER A 66 4.53 -4.05 -10.74
CA SER A 66 5.38 -2.88 -10.49
C SER A 66 4.84 -2.01 -9.35
N ASP A 67 3.57 -1.59 -9.44
CA ASP A 67 2.94 -0.72 -8.44
C ASP A 67 2.88 -1.38 -7.06
N TYR A 68 2.61 -2.69 -7.02
CA TYR A 68 2.65 -3.47 -5.78
C TYR A 68 4.06 -3.48 -5.19
N ASN A 69 5.08 -3.75 -5.99
CA ASN A 69 6.47 -3.82 -5.53
C ASN A 69 6.97 -2.48 -5.00
N ASP A 70 6.68 -1.39 -5.71
CA ASP A 70 7.03 -0.03 -5.26
C ASP A 70 6.39 0.29 -3.90
N LEU A 71 5.12 -0.09 -3.70
CA LEU A 71 4.43 0.10 -2.44
C LEU A 71 5.00 -0.79 -1.33
N ILE A 72 5.26 -2.07 -1.60
CA ILE A 72 5.83 -3.00 -0.63
C ILE A 72 7.23 -2.58 -0.19
N ASP A 73 8.07 -2.15 -1.12
CA ASP A 73 9.42 -1.65 -0.81
C ASP A 73 9.35 -0.38 0.04
N TYR A 74 8.47 0.56 -0.32
CA TYR A 74 8.26 1.77 0.47
C TYR A 74 7.82 1.46 1.91
N LEU A 75 6.80 0.62 2.07
CA LEU A 75 6.29 0.24 3.39
C LEU A 75 7.33 -0.54 4.20
N TYR A 76 8.03 -1.48 3.57
CA TYR A 76 9.11 -2.23 4.22
C TYR A 76 10.21 -1.28 4.71
N THR A 77 10.64 -0.35 3.86
CA THR A 77 11.65 0.65 4.22
C THR A 77 11.17 1.46 5.42
N LYS A 78 9.97 2.04 5.38
CA LYS A 78 9.41 2.83 6.49
C LYS A 78 9.26 2.07 7.80
N LEU A 79 8.97 0.77 7.74
CA LEU A 79 8.85 -0.07 8.93
C LEU A 79 10.20 -0.46 9.56
N ASN A 80 11.30 -0.36 8.82
CA ASN A 80 12.64 -0.81 9.23
C ASN A 80 13.70 0.31 9.29
N GLU A 81 13.35 1.55 8.92
CA GLU A 81 14.21 2.73 9.10
C GLU A 81 14.59 2.93 10.58
N THR A 82 15.82 3.40 10.81
CA THR A 82 16.28 3.82 12.14
C THR A 82 16.33 5.34 12.20
N PRO A 83 15.87 5.99 13.28
CA PRO A 83 15.98 7.43 13.41
C PRO A 83 17.44 7.92 13.28
N VAL A 84 17.63 9.00 12.52
CA VAL A 84 18.95 9.63 12.36
C VAL A 84 19.38 10.27 13.67
N GLU A 85 20.62 9.99 14.10
CA GLU A 85 21.20 10.65 15.26
C GLU A 85 21.58 12.10 14.90
N ASN A 86 21.03 13.08 15.63
CA ASN A 86 21.22 14.52 15.37
C ASN A 86 20.81 14.97 13.95
N PRO A 87 19.52 14.83 13.57
CA PRO A 87 19.06 15.18 12.23
C PRO A 87 19.24 16.68 11.95
N GLN A 88 19.73 17.02 10.76
CA GLN A 88 19.99 18.40 10.31
C GLN A 88 18.91 18.90 9.33
N THR A 89 18.15 17.99 8.72
CA THR A 89 17.11 18.29 7.73
C THR A 89 15.73 17.82 8.20
N GLU A 90 14.66 18.32 7.56
CA GLU A 90 13.29 17.87 7.86
C GLU A 90 13.04 16.42 7.41
N GLU A 91 13.76 15.98 6.39
CA GLU A 91 13.74 14.61 5.89
C GLU A 91 14.36 13.65 6.90
N GLU A 92 15.56 13.96 7.43
CA GLU A 92 16.22 13.15 8.45
C GLU A 92 15.39 13.08 9.75
N LYS A 93 14.65 14.14 10.10
CA LYS A 93 13.72 14.12 11.24
C LYS A 93 12.55 13.16 11.06
N LYS A 94 12.19 12.83 9.81
CA LYS A 94 11.08 11.92 9.51
C LYS A 94 11.51 10.46 9.44
N GLU A 95 12.80 10.20 9.33
CA GLU A 95 13.33 8.86 9.22
C GLU A 95 13.06 8.06 10.50
N GLY A 96 12.54 6.84 10.34
CA GLY A 96 12.20 5.97 11.46
C GLY A 96 10.96 6.38 12.26
N LEU A 97 10.23 7.45 11.89
CA LEU A 97 8.99 7.83 12.59
C LEU A 97 7.89 6.77 12.47
N LEU A 98 7.86 6.05 11.35
CA LEU A 98 6.92 4.95 11.11
C LEU A 98 7.51 3.58 11.46
N ALA A 99 8.73 3.55 12.01
CA ALA A 99 9.33 2.30 12.45
C ALA A 99 8.42 1.69 13.52
N HIS A 100 8.04 0.42 13.31
CA HIS A 100 7.11 -0.29 14.20
C HIS A 100 5.68 0.28 14.29
N ASP A 101 5.28 1.20 13.42
CA ASP A 101 3.89 1.66 13.38
C ASP A 101 2.95 0.48 13.07
N SER A 102 1.99 0.25 13.97
CA SER A 102 1.10 -0.91 13.88
C SER A 102 0.09 -0.82 12.72
N THR A 103 -0.31 0.40 12.33
CA THR A 103 -1.24 0.64 11.21
C THR A 103 -0.55 0.38 9.89
N VAL A 104 0.67 0.89 9.72
CA VAL A 104 1.52 0.64 8.54
C VAL A 104 1.88 -0.84 8.44
N ARG A 105 2.23 -1.47 9.57
CA ARG A 105 2.53 -2.91 9.60
C ARG A 105 1.33 -3.76 9.21
N MET A 106 0.14 -3.43 9.70
CA MET A 106 -1.10 -4.12 9.34
C MET A 106 -1.40 -3.99 7.84
N LEU A 107 -1.22 -2.80 7.26
CA LEU A 107 -1.37 -2.59 5.82
C LEU A 107 -0.39 -3.45 5.03
N TYR A 108 0.89 -3.42 5.40
CA TYR A 108 1.96 -4.19 4.78
C TYR A 108 1.68 -5.71 4.81
N ASP A 109 1.35 -6.25 5.98
CA ASP A 109 1.05 -7.68 6.14
C ASP A 109 -0.20 -8.09 5.33
N ARG A 110 -1.20 -7.20 5.27
CA ARG A 110 -2.42 -7.45 4.52
C ARG A 110 -2.19 -7.40 3.01
N LEU A 111 -1.37 -6.48 2.50
CA LEU A 111 -0.96 -6.45 1.09
C LEU A 111 -0.28 -7.77 0.70
N ARG A 112 0.69 -8.22 1.50
CA ARG A 112 1.39 -9.49 1.26
C ARG A 112 0.47 -10.69 1.26
N SER A 113 -0.60 -10.67 2.05
CA SER A 113 -1.57 -11.78 2.08
C SER A 113 -2.29 -11.98 0.73
N PHE A 114 -2.39 -10.95 -0.11
CA PHE A 114 -3.03 -11.07 -1.43
C PHE A 114 -2.20 -11.85 -2.43
N ALA A 115 -0.87 -11.91 -2.26
CA ALA A 115 0.01 -12.72 -3.09
C ALA A 115 -0.37 -14.22 -3.07
N TYR A 116 -0.98 -14.67 -1.97
CA TYR A 116 -1.43 -16.05 -1.75
C TYR A 116 -2.96 -16.19 -1.76
N ALA A 117 -3.69 -15.13 -2.13
CA ALA A 117 -5.13 -15.18 -2.17
C ALA A 117 -5.61 -16.08 -3.32
N THR A 118 -6.68 -16.82 -3.04
CA THR A 118 -7.43 -17.56 -4.03
C THR A 118 -8.80 -16.92 -4.25
N ILE A 119 -9.38 -17.13 -5.42
CA ILE A 119 -10.75 -16.76 -5.74
C ILE A 119 -11.59 -18.00 -6.06
N SER A 120 -12.76 -18.08 -5.44
CA SER A 120 -13.66 -19.23 -5.62
C SER A 120 -14.42 -19.15 -6.94
N GLY A 121 -14.73 -20.30 -7.54
CA GLY A 121 -15.61 -20.40 -8.71
C GLY A 121 -14.92 -20.24 -10.07
N GLN A 122 -13.59 -20.13 -10.09
CA GLN A 122 -12.78 -20.24 -11.30
C GLN A 122 -12.55 -21.71 -11.65
N GLN A 123 -12.31 -21.98 -12.94
CA GLN A 123 -12.07 -23.34 -13.40
C GLN A 123 -10.60 -23.67 -13.58
N GLN A 124 -9.76 -22.67 -13.89
CA GLN A 124 -8.38 -22.92 -14.30
C GLN A 124 -7.36 -22.04 -13.58
N TYR A 125 -7.68 -20.75 -13.38
CA TYR A 125 -6.80 -19.75 -12.79
C TYR A 125 -7.50 -19.11 -11.60
N ASP A 126 -7.27 -19.68 -10.41
CA ASP A 126 -7.87 -19.22 -9.15
C ASP A 126 -6.92 -18.44 -8.24
N SER A 127 -5.64 -18.33 -8.62
CA SER A 127 -4.59 -17.71 -7.81
C SER A 127 -3.49 -17.09 -8.68
N LEU A 128 -2.81 -16.08 -8.15
CA LEU A 128 -1.73 -15.34 -8.83
C LEU A 128 -0.60 -16.26 -9.36
N PRO A 129 -0.12 -17.27 -8.60
CA PRO A 129 0.94 -18.14 -9.11
C PRO A 129 0.55 -18.94 -10.35
N MET A 130 -0.74 -19.28 -10.54
CA MET A 130 -1.20 -20.02 -11.72
C MET A 130 -1.14 -19.20 -13.01
N VAL A 131 -1.00 -17.87 -12.90
CA VAL A 131 -0.85 -16.95 -14.03
C VAL A 131 0.56 -16.33 -14.08
N GLY A 132 1.52 -16.91 -13.37
CA GLY A 132 2.92 -16.48 -13.40
C GLY A 132 3.29 -15.39 -12.40
N VAL A 133 2.38 -14.98 -11.51
CA VAL A 133 2.66 -13.95 -10.50
C VAL A 133 2.96 -14.60 -9.14
N ASN A 134 4.21 -14.53 -8.69
CA ASN A 134 4.70 -15.29 -7.52
C ASN A 134 5.58 -14.44 -6.59
N THR A 135 5.80 -14.87 -5.34
CA THR A 135 6.68 -14.15 -4.37
C THR A 135 8.06 -14.79 -4.21
N GLY A 136 8.41 -15.76 -5.06
CA GLY A 136 9.55 -16.61 -4.82
C GLY A 136 9.68 -17.70 -5.87
N GLU A 137 10.65 -17.51 -6.75
CA GLU A 137 11.07 -18.47 -7.76
C GLU A 137 12.57 -18.73 -7.64
N ILE A 138 13.02 -19.78 -8.31
CA ILE A 138 14.44 -20.11 -8.40
C ILE A 138 15.16 -18.94 -9.10
N GLY A 139 16.07 -18.28 -8.38
CA GLY A 139 16.85 -17.16 -8.91
C GLY A 139 16.37 -15.77 -8.47
N VAL A 140 15.25 -15.67 -7.75
CA VAL A 140 14.80 -14.42 -7.12
C VAL A 140 15.70 -14.08 -5.93
N ASP A 141 16.03 -12.81 -5.77
CA ASP A 141 16.87 -12.34 -4.68
C ASP A 141 16.17 -12.57 -3.32
N TYR A 142 16.93 -13.09 -2.35
CA TYR A 142 16.39 -13.44 -1.04
C TYR A 142 15.80 -12.23 -0.30
N HIS A 143 16.34 -11.02 -0.48
CA HIS A 143 15.78 -9.83 0.13
C HIS A 143 14.42 -9.45 -0.47
N GLN A 144 14.20 -9.67 -1.76
CA GLN A 144 12.90 -9.45 -2.40
C GLN A 144 11.83 -10.39 -1.82
N ILE A 145 12.19 -11.67 -1.63
CA ILE A 145 11.32 -12.66 -1.00
C ILE A 145 11.00 -12.25 0.45
N LEU A 146 12.00 -11.78 1.19
CA LEU A 146 11.81 -11.30 2.56
C LEU A 146 10.86 -10.11 2.65
N LYS A 147 10.92 -9.17 1.69
CA LYS A 147 9.99 -8.05 1.56
C LYS A 147 8.60 -8.49 1.09
N GLY A 148 8.51 -9.60 0.37
CA GLY A 148 7.25 -10.08 -0.21
C GLY A 148 6.91 -9.38 -1.52
N GLU A 149 7.95 -8.98 -2.27
CA GLU A 149 7.82 -8.51 -3.65
C GLU A 149 7.29 -9.64 -4.55
N LEU A 150 6.55 -9.26 -5.59
CA LEU A 150 6.05 -10.12 -6.64
C LEU A 150 7.05 -10.16 -7.81
N ASN A 151 7.16 -11.34 -8.42
CA ASN A 151 7.86 -11.59 -9.67
C ASN A 151 6.84 -12.07 -10.71
N LEU A 152 7.12 -11.75 -11.97
CA LEU A 152 6.27 -12.11 -13.10
C LEU A 152 7.03 -13.04 -14.04
N ASP A 153 6.54 -14.26 -14.18
CA ASP A 153 6.87 -15.16 -15.29
C ASP A 153 5.99 -14.80 -16.49
N GLU A 154 6.57 -14.05 -17.43
CA GLU A 154 5.91 -13.61 -18.64
C GLU A 154 5.46 -14.77 -19.54
N ASP A 155 6.21 -15.87 -19.60
CA ASP A 155 5.87 -17.02 -20.46
C ASP A 155 4.63 -17.74 -19.91
N THR A 156 4.56 -17.88 -18.58
CA THR A 156 3.37 -18.43 -17.91
C THR A 156 2.17 -17.50 -18.07
N LEU A 157 2.35 -16.18 -17.96
CA LEU A 157 1.28 -15.21 -18.17
C LEU A 157 0.78 -15.24 -19.63
N ASP A 158 1.68 -15.25 -20.60
CA ASP A 158 1.35 -15.32 -22.03
C ASP A 158 0.58 -16.61 -22.35
N SER A 159 1.00 -17.73 -21.77
CA SER A 159 0.29 -19.01 -21.89
C SER A 159 -1.11 -18.97 -21.26
N ALA A 160 -1.26 -18.33 -20.10
CA ALA A 160 -2.54 -18.20 -19.42
C ALA A 160 -3.53 -17.29 -20.18
N LEU A 161 -3.03 -16.16 -20.70
CA LEU A 161 -3.80 -15.22 -21.52
C LEU A 161 -4.19 -15.82 -22.88
N ALA A 162 -3.34 -16.66 -23.47
CA ALA A 162 -3.68 -17.39 -24.70
C ALA A 162 -4.75 -18.48 -24.45
N THR A 163 -4.68 -19.16 -23.30
CA THR A 163 -5.54 -20.31 -23.00
C THR A 163 -6.92 -19.89 -22.50
N ASN A 164 -6.99 -19.05 -21.46
CA ASN A 164 -8.26 -18.63 -20.85
C ASN A 164 -8.18 -17.20 -20.28
N PRO A 165 -8.16 -16.19 -21.16
CA PRO A 165 -8.02 -14.79 -20.75
C PRO A 165 -9.21 -14.27 -19.92
N ASN A 166 -10.38 -14.89 -20.05
CA ASN A 166 -11.53 -14.51 -19.24
C ASN A 166 -11.38 -14.95 -17.77
N ASP A 167 -10.72 -16.09 -17.52
CA ASP A 167 -10.40 -16.55 -16.17
C ASP A 167 -9.30 -15.65 -15.56
N VAL A 168 -8.27 -15.28 -16.34
CA VAL A 168 -7.25 -14.30 -15.93
C VAL A 168 -7.89 -12.95 -15.60
N MET A 169 -8.77 -12.43 -16.46
CA MET A 169 -9.50 -11.18 -16.20
C MET A 169 -10.29 -11.25 -14.88
N ARG A 170 -11.00 -12.36 -14.62
CA ARG A 170 -11.75 -12.54 -13.37
C ARG A 170 -10.84 -12.66 -12.14
N LEU A 171 -9.64 -13.23 -12.29
CA LEU A 171 -8.65 -13.27 -11.22
C LEU A 171 -8.32 -11.88 -10.67
N PHE A 172 -8.17 -10.90 -11.55
CA PHE A 172 -7.85 -9.53 -11.14
C PHE A 172 -9.11 -8.68 -10.87
N GLN A 173 -10.12 -8.75 -11.74
CA GLN A 173 -11.20 -7.75 -11.80
C GLN A 173 -12.62 -8.34 -11.86
N ASN A 174 -12.89 -9.46 -11.20
CA ASN A 174 -14.25 -9.97 -11.09
C ASN A 174 -15.11 -9.09 -10.17
N VAL A 175 -16.14 -8.44 -10.74
CA VAL A 175 -17.11 -7.55 -10.05
C VAL A 175 -18.10 -8.33 -9.14
N ALA A 176 -17.71 -9.51 -8.67
CA ALA A 176 -18.47 -10.27 -7.68
C ALA A 176 -18.13 -9.77 -6.27
N THR A 177 -18.88 -10.21 -5.26
CA THR A 177 -18.61 -9.88 -3.86
C THR A 177 -18.04 -11.07 -3.09
N GLY A 178 -17.18 -10.81 -2.11
CA GLY A 178 -16.70 -11.85 -1.18
C GLY A 178 -15.62 -12.72 -1.79
N THR A 179 -15.75 -14.05 -1.69
CA THR A 179 -14.69 -14.99 -2.11
C THR A 179 -14.53 -15.09 -3.63
N GLN A 180 -15.46 -14.52 -4.39
CA GLN A 180 -15.40 -14.49 -5.86
C GLN A 180 -14.83 -13.17 -6.40
N GLU A 181 -14.68 -12.16 -5.54
CA GLU A 181 -14.18 -10.84 -5.92
C GLU A 181 -12.71 -10.91 -6.37
N GLY A 182 -12.39 -10.18 -7.44
CA GLY A 182 -11.04 -10.16 -8.02
C GLY A 182 -9.99 -9.64 -7.03
N ILE A 183 -8.76 -10.15 -7.13
CA ILE A 183 -7.67 -9.83 -6.19
C ILE A 183 -7.32 -8.34 -6.22
N ALA A 184 -7.22 -7.74 -7.41
CA ALA A 184 -6.94 -6.31 -7.53
C ALA A 184 -8.09 -5.44 -7.00
N GLN A 185 -9.34 -5.86 -7.16
CA GLN A 185 -10.50 -5.17 -6.55
C GLN A 185 -10.45 -5.25 -5.02
N ARG A 186 -10.26 -6.45 -4.46
CA ARG A 186 -10.14 -6.63 -3.00
C ARG A 186 -8.98 -5.82 -2.42
N MET A 187 -7.86 -5.73 -3.14
CA MET A 187 -6.72 -4.92 -2.74
C MET A 187 -7.05 -3.42 -2.80
N ASN A 188 -7.65 -2.94 -3.88
CA ASN A 188 -8.09 -1.56 -4.02
C ASN A 188 -9.10 -1.17 -2.93
N ASP A 189 -10.08 -2.01 -2.65
CA ASP A 189 -11.08 -1.77 -1.62
C ASP A 189 -10.46 -1.69 -0.22
N MET A 190 -9.47 -2.55 0.05
CA MET A 190 -8.69 -2.49 1.28
C MET A 190 -7.89 -1.19 1.36
N ILE A 191 -7.11 -0.83 0.34
CA ILE A 191 -6.31 0.41 0.31
C ILE A 191 -7.23 1.63 0.50
N ASN A 192 -8.39 1.63 -0.14
CA ASN A 192 -9.39 2.69 0.00
C ASN A 192 -9.87 2.85 1.46
N GLN A 193 -9.85 1.83 2.31
CA GLN A 193 -10.17 2.00 3.73
C GLN A 193 -9.12 2.82 4.49
N TYR A 194 -7.88 2.85 4.02
CA TYR A 194 -6.81 3.64 4.60
C TYR A 194 -6.83 5.08 4.09
N VAL A 195 -6.97 5.27 2.78
CA VAL A 195 -6.75 6.58 2.13
C VAL A 195 -7.99 7.43 1.91
N ARG A 196 -9.20 6.84 1.95
CA ARG A 196 -10.44 7.61 1.75
C ARG A 196 -10.61 8.67 2.83
N TYR A 197 -11.48 9.64 2.55
CA TYR A 197 -11.95 10.58 3.58
C TYR A 197 -12.63 9.82 4.73
N GLY A 198 -12.19 10.08 5.96
CA GLY A 198 -12.56 9.35 7.16
C GLY A 198 -11.95 7.95 7.26
N GLY A 199 -10.95 7.63 6.44
CA GLY A 199 -10.19 6.38 6.48
C GLY A 199 -9.19 6.31 7.65
N MET A 200 -8.47 5.19 7.73
CA MET A 200 -7.56 4.92 8.85
C MET A 200 -6.48 5.99 9.00
N ILE A 201 -5.86 6.44 7.91
CA ILE A 201 -4.81 7.46 7.97
C ILE A 201 -5.37 8.75 8.56
N GLN A 202 -6.54 9.20 8.09
CA GLN A 202 -7.19 10.39 8.62
C GLN A 202 -7.57 10.24 10.10
N SER A 203 -8.02 9.06 10.53
CA SER A 203 -8.36 8.80 11.93
C SER A 203 -7.16 8.93 12.88
N VAL A 204 -5.94 8.77 12.37
CA VAL A 204 -4.70 8.91 13.14
C VAL A 204 -4.27 10.38 13.21
N ILE A 205 -4.32 11.12 12.10
CA ILE A 205 -3.71 12.46 11.96
C ILE A 205 -4.67 13.64 12.19
N THR A 206 -5.98 13.40 12.25
CA THR A 206 -6.97 14.49 12.36
C THR A 206 -7.07 15.03 13.79
N THR A 207 -7.68 16.21 13.94
CA THR A 207 -7.90 16.80 15.26
C THR A 207 -8.78 15.91 16.13
N GLY A 208 -8.27 15.51 17.29
CA GLY A 208 -8.92 14.52 18.17
C GLY A 208 -8.80 13.07 17.69
N GLY A 209 -7.97 12.81 16.68
CA GLY A 209 -7.51 11.47 16.29
C GLY A 209 -6.51 10.89 17.29
N SER A 210 -5.98 9.70 16.98
CA SER A 210 -5.15 8.94 17.93
C SER A 210 -3.91 9.72 18.41
N ILE A 211 -3.20 10.40 17.50
CA ILE A 211 -1.99 11.18 17.86
C ILE A 211 -2.34 12.35 18.79
N ASP A 212 -3.40 13.10 18.48
CA ASP A 212 -3.83 14.23 19.29
C ASP A 212 -4.29 13.79 20.69
N GLN A 213 -4.97 12.65 20.79
CA GLN A 213 -5.38 12.08 22.07
C GLN A 213 -4.19 11.65 22.92
N GLU A 214 -3.19 11.02 22.29
CA GLU A 214 -1.95 10.64 22.95
C GLU A 214 -1.18 11.86 23.46
N GLN A 215 -1.08 12.93 22.64
CA GLN A 215 -0.49 14.20 23.06
C GLN A 215 -1.21 14.79 24.28
N GLY A 216 -2.55 14.80 24.28
CA GLY A 216 -3.34 15.29 25.40
C GLY A 216 -3.11 14.49 26.68
N TYR A 217 -3.03 13.15 26.58
CA TYR A 217 -2.74 12.28 27.71
C TYR A 217 -1.34 12.52 28.29
N LEU A 218 -0.32 12.58 27.42
CA LEU A 218 1.06 12.84 27.82
C LEU A 218 1.21 14.23 28.47
N GLN A 219 0.52 15.25 27.95
CA GLN A 219 0.52 16.58 28.56
C GLN A 219 -0.03 16.55 29.99
N GLY A 220 -1.15 15.84 30.22
CA GLY A 220 -1.69 15.69 31.58
C GLY A 220 -0.75 14.95 32.54
N GLN A 221 0.01 13.96 32.03
CA GLN A 221 1.05 13.29 32.82
C GLN A 221 2.21 14.24 33.16
N ILE A 222 2.66 15.05 32.20
CA ILE A 222 3.71 16.07 32.41
C ILE A 222 3.26 17.06 33.47
N ASP A 223 2.03 17.56 33.40
CA ASP A 223 1.49 18.51 34.36
C ASP A 223 1.46 17.92 35.78
N THR A 224 0.98 16.68 35.91
CA THR A 224 0.97 15.96 37.20
C THR A 224 2.38 15.77 37.77
N LEU A 225 3.35 15.40 36.93
CA LEU A 225 4.75 15.24 37.35
C LEU A 225 5.37 16.57 37.78
N ASN A 226 5.06 17.66 37.10
CA ASN A 226 5.52 19.00 37.47
C ASN A 226 5.00 19.42 38.84
N GLU A 227 3.71 19.19 39.14
CA GLU A 227 3.13 19.45 40.47
C GLU A 227 3.83 18.64 41.57
N GLN A 228 4.10 17.36 41.32
CA GLN A 228 4.83 16.50 42.26
C GLN A 228 6.26 16.97 42.50
N LEU A 229 6.96 17.40 41.44
CA LEU A 229 8.31 17.94 41.55
C LEU A 229 8.33 19.22 42.38
N GLN A 230 7.39 20.14 42.16
CA GLN A 230 7.28 21.37 42.95
C GLN A 230 6.99 21.08 44.44
N ALA A 231 6.08 20.15 44.73
CA ALA A 231 5.80 19.74 46.11
C ALA A 231 7.04 19.14 46.79
N LYS A 232 7.82 18.34 46.04
CA LYS A 232 9.06 17.73 46.53
C LYS A 232 10.17 18.76 46.74
N GLU A 233 10.29 19.74 45.85
CA GLU A 233 11.19 20.88 46.01
C GLU A 233 10.86 21.66 47.28
N LEU A 234 9.59 22.02 47.50
CA LEU A 234 9.15 22.72 48.70
C LEU A 234 9.44 21.92 49.97
N TYR A 235 9.19 20.61 49.96
CA TYR A 235 9.49 19.72 51.08
C TYR A 235 10.99 19.69 51.42
N TYR A 236 11.85 19.58 50.40
CA TYR A 236 13.29 19.62 50.63
C TYR A 236 13.75 20.98 51.11
N TRP A 237 13.21 22.07 50.55
CA TRP A 237 13.51 23.42 50.98
C TRP A 237 13.24 23.61 52.49
N GLN A 238 12.05 23.19 52.96
CA GLN A 238 11.69 23.22 54.38
C GLN A 238 12.64 22.37 55.25
N LYS A 239 13.03 21.18 54.79
CA LYS A 239 14.01 20.34 55.48
C LYS A 239 15.37 21.01 55.59
N PHE A 240 15.88 21.60 54.51
CA PHE A 240 17.15 22.31 54.50
C PHE A 240 17.12 23.51 55.45
N THR A 241 16.08 24.34 55.41
CA THR A 241 15.92 25.46 56.34
C THR A 241 15.88 24.99 57.80
N THR A 242 15.19 23.89 58.10
CA THR A 242 15.14 23.33 59.46
C THR A 242 16.51 22.82 59.90
N MET A 243 17.25 22.15 58.99
CA MET A 243 18.61 21.69 59.26
C MET A 243 19.58 22.87 59.49
N GLU A 244 19.48 23.95 58.71
CA GLU A 244 20.27 25.17 58.90
C GLU A 244 19.99 25.83 60.26
N GLN A 245 18.72 25.91 60.67
CA GLN A 245 18.36 26.42 61.99
C GLN A 245 18.90 25.54 63.12
N ALA A 246 18.80 24.21 62.99
CA ALA A 246 19.34 23.28 63.96
C ALA A 246 20.88 23.39 64.06
N LEU A 247 21.58 23.52 62.93
CA LEU A 247 23.03 23.75 62.88
C LEU A 247 23.41 25.08 63.53
N SER A 248 22.69 26.16 63.25
CA SER A 248 22.91 27.46 63.88
C SER A 248 22.74 27.39 65.41
N ASN A 249 21.70 26.71 65.88
CA ASN A 249 21.47 26.49 67.31
C ASN A 249 22.58 25.63 67.95
N LEU A 250 23.04 24.59 67.27
CA LEU A 250 24.15 23.76 67.74
C LEU A 250 25.47 24.54 67.79
N GLN A 251 25.75 25.40 66.81
CA GLN A 251 26.90 26.29 66.82
C GLN A 251 26.84 27.27 68.00
N ALA A 252 25.67 27.87 68.25
CA ALA A 252 25.47 28.76 69.40
C ALA A 252 25.66 28.02 70.74
N GLN A 253 25.16 26.79 70.86
CA GLN A 253 25.37 25.94 72.05
C GLN A 253 26.84 25.56 72.21
N GLY A 254 27.54 25.19 71.13
CA GLY A 254 28.97 24.88 71.15
C GLY A 254 29.82 26.08 71.60
N ALA A 255 29.50 27.28 71.10
CA ALA A 255 30.15 28.51 71.53
C ALA A 255 29.88 28.84 73.01
N TRP A 256 28.64 28.64 73.48
CA TRP A 256 28.30 28.83 74.89
C TRP A 256 29.06 27.84 75.81
N LEU A 257 29.06 26.54 75.46
CA LEU A 257 29.80 25.52 76.19
C LEU A 257 31.30 25.80 76.22
N SER A 258 31.88 26.19 75.09
CA SER A 258 33.30 26.55 74.99
C SER A 258 33.63 27.74 75.89
N ASN A 259 32.83 28.81 75.87
CA ASN A 259 33.00 29.96 76.74
C ASN A 259 32.88 29.59 78.24
N GLN A 260 32.00 28.64 78.57
CA GLN A 260 31.83 28.23 79.96
C GLN A 260 32.98 27.35 80.45
N ILE A 261 33.50 26.46 79.60
CA ILE A 261 34.69 25.66 79.88
C ILE A 261 35.91 26.57 80.06
N SER A 262 36.09 27.59 79.21
CA SER A 262 37.18 28.57 79.34
C SER A 262 37.09 29.44 80.60
N LYS A 263 35.92 29.56 81.23
CA LYS A 263 35.75 30.24 82.52
C LYS A 263 36.02 29.34 83.73
N MET A 264 36.05 28.02 83.51
CA MET A 264 36.29 27.01 84.54
C MET A 264 37.74 26.49 84.56
N SER A 265 38.51 26.77 83.50
CA SER A 265 39.97 26.60 83.42
C SER A 265 40.71 27.85 83.89
#